data_AF-A0A973S049-F1
#
_entry.id   AF-A0A973S049-F1
#
_cell.length_a   1.000
_cell.length_b   1.000
_cell.length_c   1.000
_cell.angle_alpha   90.00
_cell.angle_beta   90.00
_cell.angle_gamma   90.00
#
_symmetry.space_group_name_H-M   'P 1'
#
loop_
_entity.id
_entity.type
_entity.pdbx_description
1 polymer ?
#
loop_
_entity_poly.entity_id
_entity_poly.type
_entity_poly.pdbx_seq_one_letter_code
_entity_poly.pdbx_strand_id
1 'polypeptide(L)'
;LTFSGQKGINGDDRFAFGQWTRGATGAPVLTDAVAAFDCVLAQEFETKTHSIFVGEVRGASHLASVTPLVYLRSNFHTPQQMREGVTIGDLDARHLSWTDFS
;
A
#
# COMPACT_ATOMS: atom_id res chain seq x y z
N LEU A 1 3.97 12.28 2.70
CA LEU A 1 5.14 12.36 1.78
C LEU A 1 6.45 12.72 2.50
N THR A 2 6.58 12.34 3.78
CA THR A 2 7.80 12.59 4.58
C THR A 2 8.96 11.71 4.12
N PHE A 3 8.71 10.44 3.81
CA PHE A 3 9.72 9.47 3.38
C PHE A 3 10.03 9.50 1.88
N SER A 4 9.23 10.19 1.05
CA SER A 4 9.49 10.38 -0.38
C SER A 4 10.41 11.56 -0.70
N GLY A 5 10.92 12.27 0.33
CA GLY A 5 11.81 13.42 0.17
C GLY A 5 11.13 14.73 -0.26
N GLN A 6 9.86 14.72 -0.64
CA GLN A 6 9.16 15.90 -1.16
C GLN A 6 9.01 17.05 -0.16
N LYS A 7 9.12 16.77 1.15
CA LYS A 7 9.07 17.79 2.21
C LYS A 7 10.46 18.29 2.65
N GLY A 8 11.55 17.79 2.07
CA GLY A 8 12.92 18.14 2.48
C GLY A 8 13.34 17.63 3.87
N ILE A 9 12.55 16.76 4.49
CA ILE A 9 12.86 16.14 5.79
C ILE A 9 13.80 14.95 5.57
N ASN A 10 14.91 14.90 6.31
CA ASN A 10 16.02 13.98 6.08
C ASN A 10 16.38 13.17 7.31
N GLY A 11 17.04 12.03 7.10
CA GLY A 11 17.54 11.18 8.17
C GLY A 11 16.47 10.82 9.21
N ASP A 12 16.86 10.90 10.47
CA ASP A 12 16.04 10.46 11.60
C ASP A 12 14.85 11.38 11.86
N ASP A 13 14.88 12.65 11.40
CA ASP A 13 13.77 13.60 11.55
C ASP A 13 12.47 13.08 10.89
N ARG A 14 12.58 12.14 9.96
CA ARG A 14 11.41 11.51 9.32
C ARG A 14 10.56 10.71 10.32
N PHE A 15 11.18 10.15 11.36
CA PHE A 15 10.51 9.36 12.39
C PHE A 15 9.87 10.21 13.49
N ALA A 16 10.06 11.54 13.47
CA ALA A 16 9.31 12.46 14.32
C ALA A 16 7.82 12.57 13.93
N PHE A 17 7.45 12.05 12.75
CA PHE A 17 6.08 12.07 12.22
C PHE A 17 5.50 10.66 12.16
N GLY A 18 4.38 10.46 12.86
CA GLY A 18 3.74 9.14 13.00
C GLY A 18 4.03 8.51 14.36
N GLN A 19 3.37 7.38 14.65
CA GLN A 19 3.61 6.61 15.86
C GLN A 19 4.50 5.43 15.51
N TRP A 20 5.68 5.39 16.13
CA TRP A 20 6.73 4.41 15.82
C TRP A 20 7.06 3.60 17.05
N THR A 21 7.26 2.31 16.85
CA THR A 21 7.81 1.38 17.85
C THR A 21 9.07 0.72 17.32
N ARG A 22 9.74 -0.10 18.13
CA ARG A 22 10.86 -0.92 17.69
C ARG A 22 10.41 -2.36 17.47
N GLY A 23 10.80 -2.93 16.33
CA GLY A 23 10.66 -4.36 16.06
C GLY A 23 11.65 -5.21 16.87
N ALA A 24 11.57 -6.53 16.69
CA ALA A 24 12.48 -7.51 17.27
C ALA A 24 13.97 -7.28 16.88
N THR A 25 14.24 -6.72 15.70
CA THR A 25 15.59 -6.36 15.25
C THR A 25 16.05 -4.99 15.75
N GLY A 26 15.16 -4.22 16.37
CA GLY A 26 15.38 -2.83 16.76
C GLY A 26 15.01 -1.80 15.68
N ALA A 27 14.67 -2.24 14.46
CA ALA A 27 14.22 -1.37 13.37
C ALA A 27 12.91 -0.62 13.72
N PRO A 28 12.73 0.63 13.24
CA PRO A 28 11.50 1.39 13.48
C PRO A 28 10.32 0.80 12.69
N VAL A 29 9.22 0.55 13.39
CA VAL A 29 7.97 0.00 12.85
C VAL A 29 6.84 1.00 13.05
N LEU A 30 6.14 1.34 11.97
CA LEU A 30 4.98 2.24 12.01
C LEU A 30 3.76 1.49 12.59
N THR A 31 3.20 1.98 13.69
CA THR A 31 2.20 1.23 14.47
C THR A 31 0.84 1.13 13.80
N ASP A 32 0.50 2.06 12.92
CA ASP A 32 -0.78 2.13 12.21
C ASP A 32 -0.70 1.65 10.74
N ALA A 33 0.40 1.00 10.37
CA ALA A 33 0.54 0.38 9.06
C ALA A 33 -0.46 -0.80 8.89
N VAL A 34 -0.97 -0.99 7.66
CA VAL A 34 -1.78 -2.16 7.29
C VAL A 34 -1.08 -3.47 7.65
N ALA A 35 0.22 -3.53 7.34
CA ALA A 35 1.12 -4.60 7.73
C ALA A 35 2.54 -4.05 7.88
N ALA A 36 3.31 -4.64 8.77
CA ALA A 36 4.73 -4.38 8.93
C ALA A 36 5.51 -5.68 9.07
N PHE A 37 6.67 -5.73 8.44
CA PHE A 37 7.61 -6.85 8.51
C PHE A 37 8.94 -6.32 9.01
N ASP A 38 9.43 -6.94 10.08
CA ASP A 38 10.73 -6.67 10.66
C ASP A 38 11.69 -7.78 10.26
N CYS A 39 12.77 -7.43 9.57
CA CYS A 39 13.59 -8.37 8.81
C CYS A 39 15.08 -8.19 9.10
N VAL A 40 15.83 -9.30 9.02
CA VAL A 40 17.29 -9.27 8.92
C VAL A 40 17.68 -9.53 7.47
N LEU A 41 18.67 -8.80 6.95
CA LEU A 41 19.16 -8.99 5.59
C LEU A 41 19.76 -10.40 5.42
N ALA A 42 19.20 -11.19 4.52
CA ALA A 42 19.68 -12.53 4.20
C ALA A 42 20.55 -12.52 2.94
N GLN A 43 20.17 -11.74 1.93
CA GLN A 43 20.91 -11.64 0.67
C GLN A 43 20.70 -10.29 -0.01
N GLU A 44 21.76 -9.80 -0.67
CA GLU A 44 21.72 -8.65 -1.57
C GLU A 44 22.14 -9.09 -2.97
N PHE A 45 21.42 -8.61 -3.99
CA PHE A 45 21.81 -8.73 -5.39
C PHE A 45 21.96 -7.34 -5.99
N GLU A 46 23.20 -6.95 -6.29
CA GLU A 46 23.49 -5.67 -6.92
C GLU A 46 23.05 -5.66 -8.39
N THR A 47 22.47 -4.53 -8.83
CA THR A 47 22.26 -4.23 -10.24
C THR A 47 22.84 -2.84 -10.56
N LYS A 48 22.65 -2.34 -11.79
CA LYS A 48 23.25 -1.05 -12.20
C LYS A 48 22.73 0.16 -11.41
N THR A 49 21.43 0.22 -11.14
CA THR A 49 20.79 1.41 -10.54
C THR A 49 20.07 1.11 -9.23
N HIS A 50 19.84 -0.16 -8.90
CA HIS A 50 19.11 -0.61 -7.71
C HIS A 50 19.72 -1.91 -7.19
N SER A 51 19.57 -2.21 -5.91
CA SER A 51 19.85 -3.55 -5.36
C SER A 51 18.54 -4.26 -5.01
N ILE A 52 18.51 -5.58 -5.16
CA ILE A 52 17.43 -6.42 -4.63
C ILE A 52 17.88 -6.92 -3.26
N PHE A 53 17.10 -6.62 -2.22
CA PHE A 53 17.34 -7.10 -0.86
C PHE A 53 16.33 -8.19 -0.50
N VAL A 54 16.82 -9.35 -0.08
CA VAL A 54 16.00 -10.45 0.46
C VAL A 54 16.17 -10.45 1.98
N GLY A 55 15.07 -10.22 2.69
CA GLY A 55 15.04 -10.21 4.15
C GLY A 55 14.40 -11.46 4.74
N GLU A 56 15.00 -12.03 5.79
CA GLU A 56 14.38 -13.05 6.62
C GLU A 56 13.51 -12.38 7.69
N VAL A 57 12.21 -12.68 7.69
CA VAL A 57 11.23 -12.08 8.62
C VAL A 57 11.49 -12.58 10.04
N ARG A 58 11.80 -11.67 10.96
CA ARG A 58 11.95 -11.92 12.40
C ARG A 58 10.73 -11.51 13.21
N GLY A 59 9.90 -10.62 12.66
CA GLY A 59 8.62 -10.23 13.26
C GLY A 59 7.64 -9.74 12.19
N ALA A 60 6.35 -9.94 12.43
CA ALA A 60 5.29 -9.44 11.56
C ALA A 60 4.11 -8.96 12.41
N SER A 61 3.49 -7.87 11.99
CA SER A 61 2.25 -7.35 12.56
C SER A 61 1.33 -6.88 11.45
N HIS A 62 0.03 -6.92 11.70
CA HIS A 62 -0.98 -6.39 10.78
C HIS A 62 -2.14 -5.83 11.57
N LEU A 63 -2.86 -4.90 10.95
CA LEU A 63 -4.12 -4.37 11.48
C LEU A 63 -5.28 -4.90 10.64
N ALA A 64 -6.27 -5.45 11.32
CA ALA A 64 -7.52 -5.82 10.68
C ALA A 64 -8.26 -4.56 10.21
N SER A 65 -8.91 -4.65 9.04
CA SER A 65 -9.82 -3.62 8.54
C SER A 65 -9.21 -2.24 8.29
N VAL A 66 -7.94 -2.17 7.87
CA VAL A 66 -7.32 -0.93 7.39
C VAL A 66 -7.34 -0.89 5.87
N THR A 67 -7.79 0.22 5.29
CA THR A 67 -7.76 0.44 3.84
C THR A 67 -6.33 0.71 3.38
N PRO A 68 -5.75 -0.09 2.47
CA PRO A 68 -4.38 0.12 2.04
C PRO A 68 -4.25 1.33 1.11
N LEU A 69 -3.10 1.98 1.17
CA LEU A 69 -2.71 3.01 0.23
C LEU A 69 -2.24 2.37 -1.08
N VAL A 70 -2.81 2.81 -2.20
CA VAL A 70 -2.43 2.38 -3.54
C VAL A 70 -1.77 3.53 -4.27
N TYR A 71 -0.67 3.28 -4.97
CA TYR A 71 -0.07 4.24 -5.90
C TYR A 71 -0.22 3.73 -7.34
N LEU A 72 -1.00 4.45 -8.14
CA LEU A 72 -1.33 4.06 -9.51
C LEU A 72 -1.45 5.31 -10.38
N ARG A 73 -0.83 5.29 -11.57
CA ARG A 73 -0.84 6.42 -12.53
C ARG A 73 -0.42 7.74 -11.87
N SER A 74 0.70 7.67 -11.16
CA SER A 74 1.33 8.78 -10.43
C SER A 74 0.46 9.45 -9.35
N ASN A 75 -0.62 8.79 -8.91
CA ASN A 75 -1.54 9.32 -7.90
C ASN A 75 -1.82 8.30 -6.79
N PHE A 76 -2.21 8.80 -5.62
CA PHE A 76 -2.64 7.99 -4.49
C PHE A 76 -4.12 7.65 -4.59
N HIS A 77 -4.45 6.40 -4.26
CA HIS A 77 -5.79 5.84 -4.30
C HIS A 77 -6.03 4.96 -3.08
N THR A 78 -7.28 4.60 -2.85
CA THR A 78 -7.71 3.53 -1.96
C THR A 78 -8.49 2.50 -2.77
N PRO A 79 -8.36 1.20 -2.49
CA PRO A 79 -9.20 0.20 -3.13
C PRO A 79 -10.68 0.49 -2.88
N GLN A 80 -11.51 0.23 -3.88
CA GLN A 80 -12.96 0.22 -3.74
C GLN A 80 -13.44 -1.21 -3.91
N GLN A 81 -14.41 -1.60 -3.09
CA GLN A 81 -15.08 -2.88 -3.28
C GLN A 81 -15.78 -2.85 -4.64
N MET A 82 -15.47 -3.82 -5.50
CA MET A 82 -16.28 -4.04 -6.69
C MET A 82 -17.68 -4.41 -6.23
N ARG A 83 -18.69 -3.69 -6.70
CA ARG A 83 -20.09 -4.08 -6.44
C ARG A 83 -20.26 -5.52 -6.92
N GLU A 84 -20.93 -6.35 -6.12
CA GLU A 84 -21.32 -7.69 -6.54
C GLU A 84 -22.05 -7.62 -7.88
N GLY A 85 -21.88 -8.68 -8.68
CA GLY A 85 -22.35 -8.76 -10.06
C GLY A 85 -23.77 -8.24 -10.21
N VAL A 86 -23.96 -7.44 -11.26
CA VAL A 86 -25.27 -7.02 -11.77
C VAL A 86 -26.15 -8.27 -11.86
N THR A 87 -27.28 -8.29 -11.16
CA THR A 87 -28.23 -9.39 -11.34
C THR A 87 -28.84 -9.26 -12.73
N ILE A 88 -29.23 -10.35 -13.40
CA ILE A 88 -29.80 -10.27 -14.77
C ILE A 88 -31.00 -9.30 -14.82
N GLY A 89 -31.75 -9.14 -13.73
CA GLY A 89 -32.84 -8.15 -13.64
C GLY A 89 -32.40 -6.68 -13.70
N ASP A 90 -31.16 -6.37 -13.34
CA ASP A 90 -30.58 -5.02 -13.42
C ASP A 90 -30.15 -4.63 -14.85
N LEU A 91 -30.03 -5.62 -15.76
CA LEU A 91 -29.77 -5.39 -17.19
C LEU A 91 -31.06 -4.97 -17.91
N ASP A 92 -32.20 -5.58 -17.56
CA ASP A 92 -33.51 -5.23 -18.14
C ASP A 92 -33.93 -3.79 -17.77
N ALA A 93 -33.57 -3.32 -16.56
CA ALA A 93 -33.81 -1.95 -16.13
C ALA A 93 -32.95 -0.90 -16.88
N ARG A 94 -31.87 -1.32 -17.54
CA ARG A 94 -30.98 -0.46 -18.35
C ARG A 94 -31.15 -0.65 -19.86
N HIS A 95 -32.13 -1.45 -20.30
CA HIS A 95 -32.57 -1.48 -21.69
C HIS A 95 -33.39 -0.20 -22.01
N LEU A 96 -32.76 0.96 -21.83
CA LEU A 96 -33.18 2.20 -22.45
C LEU A 96 -32.81 2.10 -23.93
N SER A 97 -33.82 1.83 -24.75
CA SER A 97 -33.99 2.25 -26.15
C SER A 97 -32.72 2.20 -27.01
N TRP A 98 -32.51 1.08 -27.71
CA TRP A 98 -31.69 1.03 -28.93
C TRP A 98 -32.50 1.46 -30.19
N THR A 99 -33.64 2.13 -29.99
CA THR A 99 -34.58 2.52 -31.05
C THR A 99 -34.43 3.96 -31.56
N ASP A 100 -33.55 4.78 -30.97
CA ASP A 100 -33.37 6.20 -31.36
C ASP A 100 -32.23 6.44 -32.38
N PHE A 101 -31.74 5.39 -33.06
CA PHE A 101 -30.73 5.47 -34.13
C PHE A 101 -31.28 5.13 -35.53
N SER A 102 -32.59 5.24 -35.74
CA SER A 102 -33.23 5.14 -37.07
C SER A 102 -33.79 6.48 -37.50
#